data_AF-A0A7S0B401-F1
#
_entry.id   AF-A0A7S0B401-F1
#
_cell.length_a   1.000
_cell.length_b   1.000
_cell.length_c   1.000
_cell.angle_alpha   90.00
_cell.angle_beta   90.00
_cell.angle_gamma   90.00
#
_symmetry.space_group_name_H-M   'P 1'
#
loop_
_entity.id
_entity.type
_entity.pdbx_description
1 polymer ?
#
loop_
_entity_poly.entity_id
_entity_poly.type
_entity_poly.pdbx_seq_one_letter_code
_entity_poly.pdbx_strand_id
1 'polypeptide(L)'
;SSWARHFVLFATELAAEGVPLWGMTVQNEPEALTSWETCFFNETQERDFVRDHLGPALEAAGLLDLKLIVWDHNRDHMVARASAIYSDPAAARYVWGLGF
;
A
#
# COMPACT_ATOMS: atom_id res chain seq x y z
N SER A 1 -3.18 1.89 -13.42
CA SER A 1 -4.17 2.48 -12.50
C SER A 1 -3.85 3.96 -12.27
N SER A 2 -4.84 4.86 -12.32
CA SER A 2 -4.64 6.29 -12.00
C SER A 2 -4.22 6.49 -10.55
N TRP A 3 -4.73 5.66 -9.63
CA TRP A 3 -4.39 5.73 -8.21
C TRP A 3 -2.95 5.30 -7.93
N ALA A 4 -2.49 4.18 -8.50
CA ALA A 4 -1.09 3.77 -8.38
C ALA A 4 -0.11 4.82 -8.96
N ARG A 5 -0.48 5.49 -10.06
CA ARG A 5 0.30 6.60 -10.62
C ARG A 5 0.41 7.78 -9.65
N HIS A 6 -0.63 8.05 -8.86
CA HIS A 6 -0.61 9.10 -7.86
C HIS A 6 0.43 8.83 -6.76
N PHE A 7 0.53 7.59 -6.27
CA PHE A 7 1.55 7.17 -5.31
C PHE A 7 2.98 7.39 -5.82
N VAL A 8 3.24 6.96 -7.07
CA VAL A 8 4.53 7.17 -7.72
C VAL A 8 4.87 8.66 -7.84
N LEU A 9 3.92 9.49 -8.29
CA LEU A 9 4.14 10.93 -8.39
C LEU A 9 4.42 11.53 -7.02
N PHE A 10 3.64 11.19 -6.00
CA PHE A 10 3.84 11.72 -4.65
C PHE A 10 5.24 11.42 -4.11
N ALA A 11 5.71 10.16 -4.23
CA ALA A 11 7.04 9.77 -3.79
C ALA A 11 8.16 10.47 -4.59
N THR A 12 8.02 10.54 -5.91
CA THR A 12 9.02 11.15 -6.79
C THR A 12 9.13 12.66 -6.59
N GLU A 13 8.00 13.36 -6.47
CA GLU A 13 8.02 14.83 -6.28
C GLU A 13 8.56 15.20 -4.90
N LEU A 14 8.21 14.47 -3.83
CA LEU A 14 8.81 14.70 -2.51
C LEU A 14 10.32 14.45 -2.51
N ALA A 15 10.79 13.40 -3.20
CA ALA A 15 12.22 13.17 -3.35
C ALA A 15 12.92 14.30 -4.14
N ALA A 16 12.28 14.86 -5.17
CA ALA A 16 12.79 16.00 -5.93
C ALA A 16 12.92 17.27 -5.08
N GLU A 17 12.03 17.46 -4.11
CA GLU A 17 12.08 18.51 -3.09
C GLU A 17 13.06 18.20 -1.93
N GLY A 18 13.84 17.11 -2.02
CA GLY A 18 14.84 16.73 -1.03
C GLY A 18 14.27 16.01 0.21
N VAL A 19 13.03 15.52 0.14
CA VAL A 19 12.33 14.80 1.22
C VAL A 19 11.97 13.38 0.77
N PRO A 20 12.95 12.48 0.58
CA PRO A 20 12.65 11.11 0.17
C PRO A 20 11.87 10.38 1.25
N LEU A 21 10.86 9.61 0.82
CA LEU A 21 10.05 8.80 1.73
C LEU A 21 10.80 7.53 2.14
N TRP A 22 10.78 7.22 3.44
CA TRP A 22 11.23 5.93 3.96
C TRP A 22 10.23 4.79 3.68
N GLY A 23 8.94 5.11 3.68
CA GLY A 23 7.86 4.16 3.48
C GLY A 23 6.50 4.84 3.35
N MET A 24 5.49 4.06 2.98
CA MET A 24 4.11 4.50 2.86
C MET A 24 3.17 3.34 3.16
N THR A 25 1.95 3.65 3.57
CA THR A 25 0.87 2.66 3.71
C THR A 25 0.00 2.66 2.45
N VAL A 26 -0.64 1.54 2.12
CA VAL A 26 -1.54 1.45 0.95
C VAL A 26 -2.76 2.35 1.13
N GLN A 27 -3.32 2.38 2.33
CA GLN A 27 -4.48 3.17 2.69
C GLN A 27 -4.52 3.29 4.22
N ASN A 28 -4.69 4.51 4.74
CA ASN A 28 -5.02 4.70 6.15
C ASN A 28 -6.38 4.08 6.44
N GLU A 29 -6.44 3.22 7.45
CA GLU A 29 -7.65 2.59 7.95
C GLU A 29 -8.61 2.10 6.83
N PRO A 30 -8.23 1.08 6.02
CA PRO A 30 -8.97 0.65 4.84
C PRO A 30 -10.36 0.06 5.11
N GLU A 31 -10.70 -0.21 6.37
CA GLU A 31 -12.04 -0.66 6.79
C GLU A 31 -12.85 0.43 7.49
N ALA A 32 -12.29 1.64 7.66
CA ALA A 32 -13.01 2.75 8.25
C ALA A 32 -14.11 3.25 7.30
N LEU A 33 -15.33 3.33 7.82
CA LEU A 33 -16.48 3.93 7.17
C LEU A 33 -17.01 5.05 8.06
N THR A 34 -16.39 6.22 7.92
CA THR A 34 -16.66 7.40 8.75
C THR A 34 -17.20 8.55 7.91
N SER A 35 -17.49 9.69 8.55
CA SER A 35 -17.98 10.89 7.88
C SER A 35 -16.89 11.77 7.25
N TRP A 36 -15.61 11.42 7.45
CA TRP A 36 -14.46 12.11 6.87
C TRP A 36 -13.79 11.22 5.82
N GLU A 37 -12.69 11.70 5.25
CA GLU A 37 -12.01 11.07 4.13
C GLU A 37 -11.59 9.63 4.48
N THR A 38 -12.22 8.68 3.78
CA THR A 38 -11.98 7.24 3.88
C THR A 38 -12.01 6.63 2.50
N CYS A 39 -11.32 5.50 2.31
CA CYS A 39 -11.39 4.71 1.09
C CYS A 39 -11.41 3.24 1.47
N PHE A 40 -12.55 2.58 1.22
CA PHE A 40 -12.72 1.19 1.61
C PHE A 40 -11.93 0.26 0.70
N PHE A 41 -11.13 -0.60 1.32
CA PHE A 41 -10.54 -1.79 0.70
C PHE A 41 -10.80 -2.97 1.59
N ASN A 42 -11.46 -4.02 1.11
CA ASN A 42 -11.40 -5.31 1.76
C ASN A 42 -10.03 -5.98 1.53
N GLU A 43 -9.80 -7.11 2.19
CA GLU A 43 -8.52 -7.83 2.19
C GLU A 43 -8.05 -8.22 0.77
N THR A 44 -8.97 -8.72 -0.06
CA THR A 44 -8.67 -9.10 -1.43
C THR A 44 -8.45 -7.89 -2.34
N GLN A 45 -9.19 -6.80 -2.12
CA GLN A 45 -9.04 -5.57 -2.89
C GLN A 45 -7.68 -4.92 -2.63
N GLU A 46 -7.22 -4.89 -1.37
CA GLU A 46 -5.90 -4.36 -1.03
C GLU A 46 -4.79 -5.21 -1.65
N ARG A 47 -4.88 -6.54 -1.49
CA ARG A 47 -3.96 -7.50 -2.15
C ARG A 47 -3.90 -7.30 -3.66
N ASP A 48 -5.05 -7.26 -4.32
CA ASP A 48 -5.14 -7.17 -5.77
C ASP A 48 -4.64 -5.80 -6.27
N PHE A 49 -4.92 -4.73 -5.54
CA PHE A 49 -4.35 -3.42 -5.84
C PHE A 49 -2.82 -3.42 -5.72
N VAL A 50 -2.25 -4.05 -4.68
CA VAL A 50 -0.80 -4.20 -4.54
C VAL A 50 -0.23 -5.04 -5.69
N ARG A 51 -0.79 -6.21 -5.97
CA ARG A 51 -0.30 -7.16 -6.99
C ARG A 51 -0.38 -6.60 -8.40
N ASP A 52 -1.53 -6.06 -8.78
CA ASP A 52 -1.86 -5.77 -10.18
C ASP A 52 -1.62 -4.31 -10.56
N HIS A 53 -1.43 -3.42 -9.58
CA HIS A 53 -1.37 -1.98 -9.82
C HIS A 53 -0.23 -1.26 -9.11
N LEU A 54 -0.20 -1.23 -7.77
CA LEU A 54 0.75 -0.40 -7.02
C LEU A 54 2.16 -0.96 -7.08
N GLY A 55 2.34 -2.25 -6.78
CA GLY A 55 3.64 -2.93 -6.85
C GLY A 55 4.32 -2.77 -8.21
N PRO A 56 3.67 -3.14 -9.33
CA PRO A 56 4.22 -2.94 -10.67
C PRO A 56 4.52 -1.47 -11.02
N ALA A 57 3.70 -0.52 -10.53
CA ALA A 57 3.95 0.90 -10.76
C ALA A 57 5.19 1.41 -10.02
N LEU A 58 5.40 0.98 -8.76
CA LEU A 58 6.60 1.28 -8.00
C LEU A 58 7.85 0.63 -8.63
N GLU A 59 7.74 -0.62 -9.08
CA GLU A 59 8.82 -1.33 -9.79
C GLU A 59 9.21 -0.61 -11.08
N ALA A 60 8.23 -0.24 -11.92
CA ALA A 60 8.47 0.50 -13.16
C ALA A 60 9.08 1.89 -12.93
N ALA A 61 8.82 2.51 -11.79
CA ALA A 61 9.39 3.79 -11.39
C ALA A 61 10.74 3.69 -10.68
N GLY A 62 11.25 2.47 -10.41
CA GLY A 62 12.50 2.26 -9.67
C GLY A 62 12.39 2.59 -8.18
N LEU A 63 11.20 2.50 -7.59
CA LEU A 63 10.89 2.90 -6.21
C LEU A 63 10.77 1.71 -5.24
N LEU A 64 11.34 0.55 -5.55
CA LEU A 64 11.22 -0.64 -4.68
C LEU A 64 12.00 -0.55 -3.36
N ASP A 65 12.91 0.42 -3.20
CA ASP A 65 13.55 0.70 -1.92
C ASP A 65 12.59 1.33 -0.90
N LEU A 66 11.47 1.89 -1.38
CA LEU A 66 10.43 2.45 -0.54
C LEU A 66 9.65 1.33 0.15
N LYS A 67 9.53 1.40 1.48
CA LYS A 67 8.82 0.38 2.25
C LYS A 67 7.31 0.52 2.10
N LEU A 68 6.70 -0.39 1.34
CA LEU A 68 5.25 -0.47 1.23
C LEU A 68 4.67 -1.27 2.41
N ILE A 69 3.77 -0.64 3.16
CA ILE A 69 3.13 -1.20 4.34
C ILE A 69 1.64 -1.39 4.05
N VAL A 70 1.10 -2.55 4.43
CA VAL A 70 -0.32 -2.88 4.24
C VAL A 70 -1.06 -2.79 5.58
N TRP A 71 -2.39 -2.86 5.52
CA TRP A 71 -3.34 -2.80 6.64
C TRP A 71 -3.52 -1.44 7.29
N ASP A 72 -2.50 -0.90 7.96
CA ASP A 72 -2.53 0.43 8.60
C ASP A 72 -3.82 0.72 9.41
N HIS A 73 -4.19 -0.24 10.25
CA HIS A 73 -5.41 -0.21 11.07
C HIS A 73 -5.22 -1.04 12.34
N ASN A 74 -6.21 -0.97 13.24
CA ASN A 74 -6.33 -1.78 14.46
C ASN A 74 -5.98 -3.27 14.33
N ARG A 75 -5.55 -3.88 15.43
CA ARG A 75 -4.98 -5.25 15.48
C ARG A 75 -5.98 -6.40 15.29
N ASP A 76 -7.27 -6.15 15.38
CA ASP A 76 -8.34 -7.14 15.42
C ASP A 76 -8.47 -7.96 14.12
N HIS A 77 -8.38 -7.32 12.96
CA HIS A 77 -8.46 -8.00 11.65
C HIS A 77 -7.08 -8.22 10.99
N MET A 78 -5.99 -7.91 11.70
CA MET A 78 -4.62 -8.01 11.19
C MET A 78 -4.27 -9.40 10.65
N VAL A 79 -4.70 -10.48 11.31
CA VAL A 79 -4.35 -11.86 10.89
C VAL A 79 -5.01 -12.23 9.57
N ALA A 80 -6.27 -11.83 9.39
CA ALA A 80 -6.98 -12.05 8.13
C ALA A 80 -6.26 -11.30 6.99
N ARG A 81 -5.97 -10.01 7.22
CA ARG A 81 -5.24 -9.14 6.29
C ARG A 81 -3.88 -9.69 5.89
N ALA A 82 -3.10 -10.09 6.89
CA ALA A 82 -1.81 -10.74 6.67
C ALA A 82 -1.96 -12.01 5.84
N SER A 83 -2.95 -12.86 6.14
CA SER A 83 -3.21 -14.09 5.41
C SER A 83 -3.55 -13.83 3.94
N ALA A 84 -4.44 -12.87 3.67
CA ALA A 84 -4.85 -12.54 2.30
C ALA A 84 -3.67 -12.06 1.44
N ILE A 85 -2.79 -11.23 2.00
CA ILE A 85 -1.68 -10.60 1.26
C ILE A 85 -0.46 -11.53 1.17
N TYR A 86 -0.01 -12.10 2.29
CA TYR A 86 1.23 -12.87 2.33
C TYR A 86 1.08 -14.29 1.77
N SER A 87 -0.14 -14.81 1.64
CA SER A 87 -0.39 -16.10 0.96
C SER A 87 -0.36 -15.98 -0.57
N ASP A 88 -0.32 -14.76 -1.14
CA ASP A 88 -0.17 -14.51 -2.57
C ASP A 88 1.25 -13.98 -2.86
N PRO A 89 2.18 -14.82 -3.37
CA PRO A 89 3.55 -14.40 -3.65
C PRO A 89 3.67 -13.23 -4.63
N ALA A 90 2.68 -13.05 -5.53
CA ALA A 90 2.70 -11.97 -6.50
C ALA A 90 2.36 -10.61 -5.87
N ALA A 91 1.60 -10.61 -4.76
CA ALA A 91 1.40 -9.42 -3.93
C ALA A 91 2.53 -9.26 -2.91
N ALA A 92 2.83 -10.32 -2.17
CA ALA A 92 3.75 -10.33 -1.03
C ALA A 92 5.16 -9.82 -1.38
N ARG A 93 5.62 -10.07 -2.61
CA ARG A 93 6.94 -9.61 -3.08
C ARG A 93 7.12 -8.08 -3.10
N TYR A 94 6.04 -7.31 -3.05
CA TYR A 94 6.09 -5.84 -3.02
C TYR A 94 5.90 -5.26 -1.61
N VAL A 95 5.55 -6.09 -0.62
CA VAL A 95 5.17 -5.64 0.72
C VAL A 95 6.34 -5.79 1.67
N TRP A 96 6.74 -4.69 2.32
CA TRP A 96 7.78 -4.71 3.34
C TRP A 96 7.25 -5.17 4.71
N GLY A 97 6.02 -4.81 5.05
CA GLY A 97 5.43 -5.14 6.34
C GLY A 97 3.96 -4.77 6.45
N LEU A 98 3.41 -4.95 7.65
CA LEU A 98 2.02 -4.68 8.00
C LEU A 98 1.98 -3.73 9.20
N GLY A 99 1.23 -2.63 9.11
CA GLY A 99 1.14 -1.58 10.14
C GLY A 99 -0.09 -1.72 11.04
N PHE A 100 0.07 -1.50 12.35
CA PHE A 100 -0.99 -1.60 13.39
C PHE A 100 -0.61 -0.89 14.71
#